data_AF-A0A1F8LZ03-F1
#
_entry.id   AF-A0A1F8LZ03-F1
#
_cell.length_a   1.000
_cell.length_b   1.000
_cell.length_c   1.000
_cell.angle_alpha   90.00
_cell.angle_beta   90.00
_cell.angle_gamma   90.00
#
_symmetry.space_group_name_H-M   'P 1'
#
loop_
_entity.id
_entity.type
_entity.pdbx_description
1 polymer ?
#
loop_
_entity_poly.entity_id
_entity_poly.type
_entity_poly.pdbx_seq_one_letter_code
_entity_poly.pdbx_strand_id
1 'polypeptide(L)' 'MTAKRKLLERVRRNMRNVSLEDFEALINIYGCIETGGKHPKAIIGKYTMPYKRENPVKSCYVKE' A
#
# COMPACT_ATOMS: atom_id res chain seq x y z
N MET A 1 -14.17 0.60 16.88
CA MET A 1 -13.03 1.19 16.15
C MET A 1 -12.92 0.51 14.79
N THR A 2 -13.13 1.25 13.70
CA THR A 2 -13.15 0.72 12.33
C THR A 2 -11.78 0.17 11.96
N ALA A 3 -11.71 -1.04 11.39
CA ALA A 3 -10.45 -1.72 11.03
C ALA A 3 -9.50 -0.84 10.21
N LYS A 4 -10.06 0.02 9.35
CA LYS A 4 -9.34 1.04 8.56
C LYS A 4 -8.45 1.96 9.40
N ARG A 5 -8.93 2.39 10.58
CA ARG A 5 -8.22 3.36 11.43
C ARG A 5 -7.03 2.71 12.14
N LYS A 6 -7.20 1.47 12.63
CA LYS A 6 -6.11 0.67 13.21
C LYS A 6 -5.00 0.39 12.20
N LEU A 7 -5.38 0.08 10.96
CA LEU A 7 -4.42 -0.20 9.89
C LEU A 7 -3.60 1.05 9.51
N LEU A 8 -4.26 2.21 9.39
CA LEU A 8 -3.58 3.49 9.18
C LEU A 8 -2.60 3.84 10.31
N GLU A 9 -3.01 3.65 11.57
CA GLU A 9 -2.14 3.91 12.72
C GLU A 9 -0.94 2.95 12.75
N ARG A 10 -1.14 1.69 12.38
CA ARG A 10 -0.07 0.68 12.30
C ARG A 10 0.95 1.02 11.22
N VAL A 11 0.49 1.42 10.04
CA VAL A 11 1.37 1.83 8.93
C VAL A 11 2.08 3.14 9.27
N ARG A 12 1.39 4.12 9.87
CA ARG A 12 2.04 5.37 10.35
C ARG A 12 3.13 5.12 11.38
N ARG A 13 2.93 4.19 12.32
CA ARG A 13 3.95 3.83 13.32
C ARG A 13 5.14 3.06 12.72
N ASN A 14 4.93 2.35 11.60
CA ASN A 14 5.94 1.47 10.99
C ASN A 14 6.16 1.75 9.49
N MET A 15 6.26 3.03 9.09
CA MET A 15 6.46 3.40 7.67
C MET A 15 7.72 2.79 7.03
N ARG A 16 8.75 2.51 7.82
CA ARG A 16 10.00 1.88 7.33
C ARG A 16 9.88 0.38 7.05
N ASN A 17 8.86 -0.28 7.59
CA ASN A 17 8.71 -1.73 7.54
C ASN A 17 7.24 -2.12 7.32
N VAL A 18 6.64 -1.58 6.27
CA VAL A 18 5.24 -1.85 5.93
C VAL A 18 5.16 -3.22 5.28
N SER A 19 4.31 -4.09 5.84
CA SER A 19 4.03 -5.39 5.23
C SER A 19 3.28 -5.22 3.91
N LEU A 20 3.56 -6.08 2.94
CA LEU A 20 2.88 -6.06 1.65
C LEU A 20 1.35 -6.12 1.81
N GLU A 21 0.86 -6.93 2.74
CA GLU A 21 -0.58 -7.06 3.06
C GLU A 21 -1.18 -5.74 3.57
N ASP A 22 -0.53 -5.07 4.53
CA ASP A 22 -1.01 -3.80 5.06
C ASP A 22 -0.99 -2.71 3.96
N PHE A 23 0.00 -2.74 3.07
CA PHE A 23 0.10 -1.82 1.93
C PHE A 23 -1.02 -2.05 0.90
N GLU A 24 -1.24 -3.29 0.47
CA GLU A 24 -2.31 -3.63 -0.46
C GLU A 24 -3.69 -3.40 0.16
N ALA A 25 -3.85 -3.62 1.47
CA ALA A 25 -5.06 -3.26 2.20
C ALA A 25 -5.32 -1.75 2.19
N LEU A 26 -4.28 -0.91 2.38
CA LEU A 26 -4.41 0.54 2.25
C LEU A 26 -4.85 0.94 0.84
N ILE A 27 -4.22 0.39 -0.18
CA ILE A 27 -4.57 0.71 -1.57
C ILE A 27 -6.02 0.32 -1.85
N ASN A 28 -6.47 -0.86 -1.41
CA ASN A 28 -7.87 -1.27 -1.56
C ASN A 28 -8.86 -0.41 -0.75
N ILE A 29 -8.42 0.25 0.32
CA ILE A 29 -9.27 1.19 1.08
C ILE A 29 -9.47 2.51 0.31
N TYR A 30 -8.43 3.00 -0.37
CA TYR A 30 -8.43 4.31 -1.04
C TYR A 30 -8.61 4.25 -2.57
N GLY A 31 -8.55 3.05 -3.16
CA GLY A 31 -8.52 2.85 -4.59
C GLY A 31 -8.60 1.36 -4.94
N CYS A 32 -7.85 0.93 -5.96
CA CYS A 32 -7.80 -0.46 -6.39
C CYS A 32 -6.39 -0.87 -6.84
N ILE A 33 -6.16 -2.18 -6.93
CA ILE A 33 -4.92 -2.76 -7.43
C ILE A 33 -5.22 -3.44 -8.76
N GLU A 34 -4.56 -2.99 -9.82
CA GLU A 34 -4.63 -3.62 -11.12
C GLU A 34 -3.47 -4.61 -11.29
N THR A 35 -3.81 -5.87 -11.50
CA THR A 35 -2.87 -6.97 -11.74
C THR A 35 -3.04 -7.47 -13.17
N GLY A 36 -2.45 -6.76 -14.14
CA GLY A 36 -2.56 -7.07 -15.58
C GLY A 36 -1.23 -7.20 -16.32
N GLY A 37 -0.09 -7.06 -15.63
CA GLY A 37 1.24 -7.11 -16.25
C GLY A 37 2.33 -7.62 -15.32
N LYS A 38 3.60 -7.49 -15.72
CA LYS A 38 4.78 -7.98 -14.97
C LYS A 38 4.87 -7.43 -13.54
N HIS A 39 4.33 -6.24 -13.30
CA HIS A 39 4.25 -5.62 -11.97
C HIS A 39 2.83 -5.12 -11.69
N PRO A 40 2.30 -5.34 -10.48
CA PRO A 40 1.03 -4.77 -10.08
C PRO A 40 1.09 -3.25 -10.00
N LYS A 41 -0.07 -2.61 -10.21
CA LYS A 41 -0.23 -1.16 -10.17
C LYS A 41 -1.26 -0.79 -9.11
N ALA A 42 -0.89 0.12 -8.23
CA ALA A 42 -1.81 0.76 -7.31
C ALA A 42 -2.47 1.95 -8.02
N ILE A 43 -3.80 1.98 -8.07
CA ILE A 43 -4.57 3.07 -8.64
C ILE A 43 -5.35 3.74 -7.51
N ILE A 44 -4.96 4.96 -7.15
CA ILE A 44 -5.61 5.76 -6.10
C ILE A 44 -6.08 7.07 -6.74
N GLY A 45 -7.36 7.13 -7.10
CA GLY A 45 -7.93 8.27 -7.83
C GLY A 45 -7.26 8.46 -9.19
N LYS A 46 -6.59 9.59 -9.39
CA LYS A 46 -5.83 9.91 -10.62
C LYS A 46 -4.37 9.43 -10.57
N TYR A 47 -3.90 8.96 -9.42
CA TYR A 47 -2.53 8.49 -9.26
C TYR A 47 -2.46 7.00 -9.56
N THR A 48 -1.54 6.62 -10.45
CA THR A 48 -1.22 5.23 -10.72
C THR A 48 0.26 5.00 -10.43
N MET A 49 0.57 4.09 -9.53
CA MET A 49 1.92 3.78 -9.11
C MET A 49 2.19 2.29 -9.27
N PRO A 50 3.05 1.88 -10.23
CA PRO A 50 3.54 0.52 -10.27
C PRO A 50 4.40 0.25 -9.03
N TYR A 51 4.26 -0.93 -8.44
CA TYR A 51 5.08 -1.34 -7.31
C TYR A 51 5.53 -2.79 -7.48
N LYS A 52 6.67 -3.11 -6.88
CA LYS A 52 7.14 -4.49 -6.80
C LYS A 52 6.54 -5.15 -5.55
N ARG A 53 5.97 -6.35 -5.70
CA ARG A 53 5.55 -7.17 -4.56
C ARG A 53 6.78 -7.70 -3.84
N GLU A 54 7.24 -6.96 -2.84
CA GLU A 54 8.30 -7.35 -1.92
C GLU A 54 7.78 -7.15 -0.50
N ASN A 55 8.14 -8.06 0.40
CA ASN A 55 7.81 -7.96 1.81
C ASN A 55 9.12 -7.94 2.62
N PRO A 56 9.46 -6.84 3.31
CA PRO A 56 8.68 -5.60 3.46
C PRO A 56 8.69 -4.71 2.23
N VAL A 57 7.66 -3.86 2.10
CA VAL A 57 7.57 -2.86 1.04
C VAL A 57 8.72 -1.87 1.20
N LYS A 58 9.42 -1.58 0.11
CA LYS A 58 10.52 -0.61 0.15
C LYS A 58 10.01 0.77 0.55
N SER A 59 10.77 1.46 1.39
CA SER A 59 10.52 2.83 1.83
C SER A 59 10.36 3.83 0.67
N CYS A 60 10.85 3.52 -0.53
CA CYS A 60 10.62 4.35 -1.72
C CYS A 60 9.13 4.51 -2.07
N TYR A 61 8.28 3.54 -1.71
CA TYR A 61 6.84 3.55 -1.99
C TYR A 61 6.00 4.12 -0.83
N VAL A 62 6.59 4.30 0.35
CA VAL A 62 5.91 4.80 1.55
C VAL A 62 6.71 5.98 2.10
N LYS A 63 6.21 7.19 1.90
CA LYS A 63 6.82 8.44 2.38
C LYS A 63 6.05 9.00 3.59
N GLU A 64 6.75 9.73 4.45
CA GLU A 64 6.20 10.48 5.60
C GLU A 64 5.23 11.58 5.16
#